data_AF-A0A165C579-F1
#
_entry.id   AF-A0A165C579-F1
#
_cell.length_a   1.000
_cell.length_b   1.000
_cell.length_c   1.000
_cell.angle_alpha   90.00
_cell.angle_beta   90.00
_cell.angle_gamma   90.00
#
_symmetry.space_group_name_H-M   'P 1'
#
loop_
_entity.id
_entity.type
_entity.pdbx_description
1 polymer ?
#
loop_
_entity_poly.entity_id
_entity_poly.type
_entity_poly.pdbx_seq_one_letter_code
_entity_poly.pdbx_strand_id
1 'polypeptide(L)'
;MGRWTQYDEDSYRLPEGMKRVGYDSDTSKYYFRDRDGTLWEGPEGAEYGEMRQVSDAPIALDDHDEHAHNEEDLEAAPTRADGYQPLAVDPDQPPHRSSGNTQAYKMLFPFLLIVAVVLLLVIRLVVYHSRPDPDHPDASLCPGKSEVAQVNTGDTCWKLAQTSNSTLEELLHVNPGLDCNQLLPGQSICLPKAGCMD
;
A
#
# COMPACT_ATOMS: atom_id res chain seq x y z
N MET A 1 -15.48 29.00 -17.36
CA MET A 1 -14.02 29.23 -17.45
C MET A 1 -13.79 30.71 -17.28
N GLY A 2 -13.32 31.13 -16.11
CA GLY A 2 -13.07 32.54 -15.82
C GLY A 2 -12.05 33.11 -16.79
N ARG A 3 -12.37 34.25 -17.39
CA ARG A 3 -11.51 34.98 -18.31
C ARG A 3 -10.46 35.71 -17.48
N TRP A 4 -9.42 35.02 -17.03
CA TRP A 4 -8.24 35.66 -16.44
C TRP A 4 -7.67 36.61 -17.47
N THR A 5 -7.74 37.91 -17.19
CA THR A 5 -7.09 38.92 -18.03
C THR A 5 -5.73 39.23 -17.43
N GLN A 6 -4.75 39.53 -18.28
CA GLN A 6 -3.40 39.94 -17.83
C GLN A 6 -3.43 41.15 -16.88
N TYR A 7 -4.52 41.91 -16.86
CA TYR A 7 -4.77 43.03 -15.94
C TYR A 7 -5.17 42.61 -14.51
N ASP A 8 -5.39 41.31 -14.28
CA ASP A 8 -5.67 40.74 -12.96
C ASP A 8 -4.38 40.35 -12.20
N GLU A 9 -3.22 40.47 -12.83
CA GLU A 9 -1.92 40.28 -12.18
C GLU A 9 -1.59 41.48 -11.26
N ASP A 10 -1.17 41.18 -10.02
CA ASP A 10 -0.87 42.20 -9.01
C ASP A 10 0.16 43.25 -9.45
N SER A 11 1.05 42.87 -10.38
CA SER A 11 2.05 43.75 -10.98
C SER A 11 1.46 44.98 -11.67
N TYR A 12 0.20 44.93 -12.10
CA TYR A 12 -0.50 46.06 -12.71
C TYR A 12 -1.34 46.88 -11.72
N ARG A 13 -1.58 46.35 -10.51
CA ARG A 13 -2.43 46.98 -9.48
C ARG A 13 -1.60 47.62 -8.37
N LEU A 14 -0.40 47.11 -8.15
CA LEU A 14 0.52 47.59 -7.11
C LEU A 14 1.51 48.62 -7.66
N PRO A 15 1.98 49.55 -6.82
CA PRO A 15 3.09 50.43 -7.18
C PRO A 15 4.33 49.64 -7.61
N GLU A 16 5.13 50.23 -8.52
CA GLU A 16 6.35 49.58 -9.01
C GLU A 16 7.29 49.19 -7.85
N GLY A 17 7.73 47.94 -7.83
CA GLY A 17 8.63 47.40 -6.82
C GLY A 17 7.94 46.80 -5.59
N MET A 18 6.61 46.92 -5.48
CA MET A 18 5.85 46.30 -4.41
C MET A 18 5.27 44.94 -4.84
N LYS A 19 5.34 43.94 -3.97
CA LYS A 19 4.82 42.59 -4.23
C LYS A 19 3.92 42.11 -3.09
N ARG A 20 2.78 41.48 -3.41
CA ARG A 20 1.96 40.79 -2.42
C ARG A 20 2.72 39.59 -1.85
N VAL A 21 2.78 39.49 -0.53
CA VAL A 21 3.49 38.43 0.22
C VAL A 21 2.57 37.60 1.10
N GLY A 22 1.32 38.02 1.32
CA GLY A 22 0.37 37.24 2.11
C GLY A 22 -1.07 37.74 2.01
N TYR A 23 -1.98 36.86 2.43
CA TYR A 23 -3.40 37.15 2.61
C TYR A 23 -3.85 36.50 3.92
N ASP A 24 -4.47 37.28 4.80
CA ASP A 24 -5.15 36.79 6.00
C ASP A 24 -6.62 36.61 5.64
N SER A 25 -7.07 35.36 5.62
CA SER A 25 -8.45 35.01 5.27
C SER A 25 -9.46 35.40 6.34
N ASP A 26 -9.06 35.47 7.61
CA ASP A 26 -9.96 35.76 8.71
C ASP A 26 -10.33 37.24 8.73
N THR A 27 -9.34 38.09 8.44
CA THR A 27 -9.54 39.54 8.36
C THR A 27 -9.66 40.06 6.93
N SER A 28 -9.59 39.17 5.93
CA SER A 28 -9.60 39.52 4.51
C SER A 28 -8.61 40.64 4.14
N LYS A 29 -7.41 40.59 4.72
CA LYS A 29 -6.36 41.61 4.54
C LYS A 29 -5.21 41.10 3.70
N TYR A 30 -4.66 42.00 2.89
CA TYR A 30 -3.48 41.73 2.07
C TYR A 30 -2.23 42.34 2.69
N TYR A 31 -1.13 41.58 2.62
CA TYR A 31 0.19 42.03 3.03
C TYR A 31 1.11 42.15 1.82
N PHE A 32 1.86 43.23 1.77
CA PHE A 32 2.76 43.58 0.68
C PHE A 32 4.16 43.86 1.21
N ARG A 33 5.16 43.62 0.37
CA ARG A 33 6.56 43.91 0.66
C ARG A 33 7.11 44.83 -0.42
N ASP A 34 7.75 45.91 0.01
CA ASP A 34 8.44 46.85 -0.86
C ASP A 34 9.87 46.37 -1.17
N ARG A 35 10.54 46.99 -2.15
CA ARG A 35 11.93 46.70 -2.55
C ARG A 35 12.90 46.79 -1.37
N ASP A 36 12.64 47.70 -0.45
CA ASP A 36 13.48 47.93 0.72
C ASP A 36 13.20 46.93 1.86
N GLY A 37 12.30 45.96 1.65
CA GLY A 37 11.93 44.92 2.61
C GLY A 37 10.83 45.33 3.58
N THR A 38 10.40 46.60 3.54
CA THR A 38 9.31 47.15 4.35
C THR A 38 7.99 46.44 4.09
N LEU A 39 7.27 46.11 5.16
CA LEU A 39 5.95 45.48 5.11
C LEU A 39 4.83 46.52 5.12
N TRP A 40 3.80 46.23 4.36
CA TRP A 40 2.62 47.06 4.17
C TRP A 40 1.35 46.22 4.29
N GLU A 41 0.34 46.74 4.97
CA GLU A 41 -0.97 46.12 5.19
C GLU A 41 -2.04 46.90 4.41
N GLY A 42 -2.90 46.18 3.69
CA GLY A 42 -4.07 46.74 3.02
C GLY A 42 -5.30 46.85 3.93
N PRO A 43 -6.30 47.66 3.54
CA PRO A 43 -7.59 47.71 4.25
C PRO A 43 -8.35 46.38 4.20
N GLU A 44 -9.13 46.09 5.24
CA GLU A 44 -9.95 44.87 5.36
C GLU A 44 -10.97 44.75 4.22
N GLY A 45 -10.94 43.62 3.52
CA GLY A 45 -11.89 43.26 2.46
C GLY A 45 -11.79 44.12 1.20
N ALA A 46 -10.75 44.94 1.04
CA ALA A 46 -10.63 45.89 -0.05
C ALA A 46 -9.58 45.44 -1.09
N GLU A 47 -9.99 45.41 -2.35
CA GLU A 47 -9.11 45.14 -3.49
C GLU A 47 -8.24 46.34 -3.89
N TYR A 48 -8.67 47.55 -3.53
CA TYR A 48 -7.97 48.81 -3.80
C TYR A 48 -8.06 49.72 -2.57
N GLY A 49 -6.99 50.45 -2.25
CA GLY A 49 -6.99 51.40 -1.14
C GLY A 49 -5.60 51.84 -0.72
N GLU A 50 -5.55 52.68 0.31
CA GLU A 50 -4.29 53.13 0.91
C GLU A 50 -3.70 52.03 1.81
N MET A 51 -2.42 51.72 1.60
CA MET A 51 -1.68 50.74 2.42
C MET A 51 -1.01 51.42 3.60
N ARG A 52 -0.96 50.72 4.74
CA ARG A 52 -0.31 51.20 5.97
C ARG A 52 0.96 50.41 6.22
N GLN A 53 2.05 51.10 6.53
CA GLN A 53 3.31 50.45 6.87
C GLN A 53 3.15 49.73 8.21
N VAL A 54 3.53 48.47 8.27
CA VAL A 54 3.46 47.64 9.48
C VAL A 54 4.84 47.06 9.79
N SER A 55 5.17 46.91 11.07
CA SER A 55 6.44 46.33 11.52
C SER A 55 6.40 44.80 11.54
N ASP A 56 5.24 44.22 11.82
CA ASP A 56 5.00 42.78 11.86
C ASP A 56 3.76 42.45 11.03
N ALA A 57 3.88 41.46 10.15
CA ALA A 57 2.75 40.74 9.60
C ALA A 57 2.79 39.33 10.21
N PRO A 58 1.64 38.68 10.48
CA PRO A 58 1.57 37.25 10.75
C PRO A 58 1.88 36.50 9.45
N ILE A 59 3.12 36.62 8.99
CA ILE A 59 3.61 35.85 7.87
C ILE A 59 3.74 34.45 8.43
N ALA A 60 2.93 33.51 7.91
CA ALA A 60 3.35 32.12 7.87
C ALA A 60 4.59 32.09 6.97
N LEU A 61 5.74 32.46 7.54
CA LEU A 61 7.03 32.05 7.02
C LEU A 61 6.95 30.53 7.10
N ASP A 62 7.15 29.90 5.95
CA ASP A 62 7.41 28.47 5.85
C ASP A 62 8.68 28.20 6.68
N ASP A 63 8.53 28.11 8.01
CA ASP A 63 9.38 27.30 8.85
C ASP A 63 9.19 25.90 8.27
N HIS A 64 10.10 25.51 7.37
CA HIS A 64 10.19 24.16 6.84
C HIS A 64 10.65 23.21 7.95
N ASP A 65 9.85 23.11 9.00
CA ASP A 65 9.90 22.06 9.99
C ASP A 65 8.45 21.79 10.45
N GLU A 66 8.11 20.52 10.41
CA GLU A 66 6.94 19.91 11.06
C GLU A 66 5.57 20.01 10.37
N HIS A 67 5.38 18.97 9.54
CA HIS A 67 4.24 18.05 9.64
C HIS A 67 2.96 18.39 8.86
N ALA A 68 2.76 17.53 7.85
CA ALA A 68 1.50 16.92 7.46
C ALA A 68 0.33 17.88 7.21
N HIS A 69 -0.11 17.99 5.97
CA HIS A 69 -1.37 17.35 5.58
C HIS A 69 -1.45 17.30 4.05
N ASN A 70 -1.98 16.17 3.62
CA ASN A 70 -2.01 15.70 2.24
C ASN A 70 -3.12 16.42 1.49
N GLU A 71 -2.80 17.06 0.37
CA GLU A 71 -3.75 17.28 -0.72
C GLU A 71 -2.99 17.09 -2.04
N GLU A 72 -3.36 16.02 -2.75
CA GLU A 72 -3.22 15.94 -4.19
C GLU A 72 -3.94 17.16 -4.75
N ASP A 73 -3.21 18.17 -5.19
CA ASP A 73 -3.62 19.12 -6.23
C ASP A 73 -2.44 20.04 -6.59
N LEU A 74 -2.45 20.49 -7.83
CA LEU A 74 -1.62 21.55 -8.43
C LEU A 74 -0.28 21.06 -9.01
N GLU A 75 -0.29 20.60 -10.27
CA GLU A 75 -0.09 21.48 -11.43
C GLU A 75 1.16 22.36 -11.34
N ALA A 76 2.12 22.04 -12.21
CA ALA A 76 3.10 22.94 -12.81
C ALA A 76 3.53 24.16 -11.97
N ALA A 77 4.50 23.97 -11.07
CA ALA A 77 5.31 25.07 -10.57
C ALA A 77 6.74 24.98 -11.14
N PRO A 78 7.24 26.01 -11.85
CA PRO A 78 8.62 26.09 -12.28
C PRO A 78 9.51 26.31 -11.06
N THR A 79 10.61 25.57 -10.96
CA THR A 79 11.63 25.81 -9.94
C THR A 79 12.40 27.09 -10.25
N ARG A 80 11.80 28.25 -9.93
CA ARG A 80 12.30 29.64 -10.07
C ARG A 80 12.68 30.14 -11.47
N ALA A 81 12.63 31.47 -11.60
CA ALA A 81 12.61 32.22 -12.85
C ALA A 81 13.95 32.31 -13.61
N ASP A 82 15.09 31.94 -13.01
CA ASP A 82 16.40 32.32 -13.58
C ASP A 82 17.28 31.16 -14.08
N GLY A 83 16.87 29.89 -13.94
CA GLY A 83 17.47 28.74 -14.65
C GLY A 83 18.95 28.41 -14.41
N TYR A 84 19.69 29.16 -13.57
CA TYR A 84 21.11 28.88 -13.29
C TYR A 84 21.32 28.35 -11.88
N GLN A 85 21.89 27.15 -11.80
CA GLN A 85 22.44 26.60 -10.57
C GLN A 85 23.86 27.19 -10.39
N PRO A 86 24.17 27.85 -9.26
CA PRO A 86 25.48 28.46 -9.09
C PRO A 86 26.57 27.39 -9.08
N LEU A 87 27.62 27.57 -9.88
CA LEU A 87 28.84 26.78 -9.78
C LEU A 87 29.47 27.03 -8.41
N ALA A 88 29.90 25.96 -7.75
CA ALA A 88 30.47 26.03 -6.39
C ALA A 88 31.61 27.06 -6.34
N VAL A 89 31.48 28.06 -5.46
CA VAL A 89 32.47 29.14 -5.29
C VAL A 89 33.50 28.81 -4.20
N ASP A 90 33.41 27.63 -3.58
CA ASP A 90 34.28 27.27 -2.45
C ASP A 90 35.02 25.94 -2.71
N PRO A 91 36.37 25.93 -2.82
CA PRO A 91 37.15 24.71 -3.01
C PRO A 91 37.21 23.82 -1.76
N ASP A 92 36.76 24.30 -0.60
CA ASP A 92 36.82 23.55 0.67
C ASP A 92 35.47 22.94 1.11
N GLN A 93 34.42 23.01 0.28
CA GLN A 93 33.15 22.36 0.61
C GLN A 93 33.33 20.83 0.55
N PRO A 94 33.15 20.07 1.66
CA PRO A 94 33.16 18.62 1.59
C PRO A 94 32.07 18.19 0.63
N PRO A 95 32.31 17.22 -0.27
CA PRO A 95 31.31 16.82 -1.25
C PRO A 95 30.04 16.47 -0.49
N HIS A 96 28.97 17.25 -0.73
CA HIS A 96 27.63 16.87 -0.29
C HIS A 96 27.43 15.49 -0.87
N ARG A 97 27.54 14.45 -0.02
CA ARG A 97 27.24 13.09 -0.42
C ARG A 97 25.84 13.18 -0.97
N SER A 98 25.72 13.01 -2.29
CA SER A 98 24.44 12.75 -2.94
C SER A 98 23.77 11.71 -2.05
N SER A 99 22.80 12.17 -1.27
CA SER A 99 22.03 11.32 -0.40
C SER A 99 21.38 10.39 -1.37
N GLY A 100 21.94 9.19 -1.49
CA GLY A 100 21.60 8.23 -2.53
C GLY A 100 20.10 8.14 -2.62
N ASN A 101 19.59 8.00 -3.85
CA ASN A 101 18.19 8.09 -4.31
C ASN A 101 17.22 7.18 -3.53
N THR A 102 17.19 7.28 -2.21
CA THR A 102 16.34 6.60 -1.24
C THR A 102 14.91 7.07 -1.41
N GLN A 103 14.72 8.28 -1.95
CA GLN A 103 13.43 8.79 -2.41
C GLN A 103 12.91 8.08 -3.66
N ALA A 104 13.77 7.62 -4.58
CA ALA A 104 13.33 6.87 -5.77
C ALA A 104 12.82 5.48 -5.38
N TYR A 105 13.47 4.81 -4.44
CA TYR A 105 12.97 3.53 -3.90
C TYR A 105 11.65 3.69 -3.14
N LYS A 106 11.37 4.84 -2.52
CA LYS A 106 10.08 5.09 -1.85
C LYS A 106 8.90 5.17 -2.82
N MET A 107 9.08 5.77 -4.01
CA MET A 107 8.05 5.77 -5.06
C MET A 107 7.88 4.40 -5.74
N LEU A 108 8.97 3.62 -5.82
CA LEU A 108 8.95 2.27 -6.40
C LEU A 108 8.50 1.20 -5.40
N PHE A 109 8.59 1.46 -4.09
CA PHE A 109 8.20 0.55 -3.02
C PHE A 109 6.76 0.01 -3.13
N PRO A 110 5.71 0.83 -3.38
CA PRO A 110 4.35 0.29 -3.54
C PRO A 110 4.24 -0.68 -4.72
N PHE A 111 4.91 -0.39 -5.84
CA PHE A 111 4.94 -1.28 -7.00
C PHE A 111 5.72 -2.57 -6.71
N LEU A 112 6.88 -2.47 -6.04
CA LEU A 112 7.68 -3.61 -5.63
C LEU A 112 6.95 -4.49 -4.61
N LEU A 113 6.16 -3.91 -3.70
CA LEU A 113 5.32 -4.66 -2.76
C LEU A 113 4.21 -5.41 -3.49
N ILE A 114 3.51 -4.77 -4.43
CA ILE A 114 2.47 -5.44 -5.23
C ILE A 114 3.10 -6.58 -6.05
N VAL A 115 4.22 -6.33 -6.72
CA VAL A 115 4.95 -7.36 -7.47
C VAL A 115 5.41 -8.49 -6.55
N ALA A 116 5.93 -8.20 -5.36
CA ALA A 116 6.32 -9.22 -4.39
C ALA A 116 5.12 -10.05 -3.90
N VAL A 117 3.97 -9.43 -3.62
CA VAL A 117 2.74 -10.15 -3.22
C VAL A 117 2.23 -11.02 -4.37
N VAL A 118 2.20 -10.52 -5.59
CA VAL A 118 1.79 -11.28 -6.77
C VAL A 118 2.76 -12.43 -7.03
N LEU A 119 4.08 -12.20 -6.93
CA LEU A 119 5.09 -13.26 -7.03
C LEU A 119 4.92 -14.29 -5.92
N LEU A 120 4.67 -13.89 -4.68
CA LEU A 120 4.38 -14.82 -3.58
C LEU A 120 3.08 -15.59 -3.80
N LEU A 121 2.04 -14.99 -4.39
CA LEU A 121 0.80 -15.68 -4.74
C LEU A 121 0.99 -16.63 -5.92
N VAL A 122 1.79 -16.28 -6.92
CA VAL A 122 2.15 -17.14 -8.05
C VAL A 122 3.05 -18.27 -7.59
N ILE A 123 4.05 -18.00 -6.74
CA ILE A 123 4.88 -19.01 -6.10
C ILE A 123 3.99 -19.89 -5.22
N ARG A 124 3.05 -19.34 -4.45
CA ARG A 124 2.08 -20.11 -3.68
C ARG A 124 1.23 -20.97 -4.63
N LEU A 125 0.73 -20.43 -5.73
CA LEU A 125 -0.11 -21.17 -6.65
C LEU A 125 0.70 -22.29 -7.32
N VAL A 126 1.88 -22.00 -7.86
CA VAL A 126 2.75 -22.98 -8.53
C VAL A 126 3.32 -23.99 -7.55
N VAL A 127 3.87 -23.59 -6.40
CA VAL A 127 4.46 -24.49 -5.39
C VAL A 127 3.38 -25.29 -4.64
N TYR A 128 2.19 -24.74 -4.38
CA TYR A 128 1.12 -25.50 -3.73
C TYR A 128 0.34 -26.38 -4.71
N HIS A 129 0.21 -26.01 -5.99
CA HIS A 129 -0.38 -26.91 -7.01
C HIS A 129 0.62 -27.94 -7.55
N SER A 130 1.93 -27.68 -7.42
CA SER A 130 3.00 -28.59 -7.84
C SER A 130 3.66 -29.32 -6.67
N ARG A 131 3.03 -29.35 -5.49
CA ARG A 131 3.29 -30.41 -4.50
C ARG A 131 2.33 -31.57 -4.83
N PRO A 132 2.73 -32.57 -5.62
CA PRO A 132 2.28 -33.91 -5.30
C PRO A 132 2.82 -34.18 -3.90
N ASP A 133 1.94 -34.53 -2.98
CA ASP A 133 2.23 -34.85 -1.59
C ASP A 133 3.57 -35.60 -1.47
N PRO A 134 4.65 -34.98 -0.98
CA PRO A 134 5.85 -35.71 -0.65
C PRO A 134 5.59 -36.27 0.74
N ASP A 135 5.10 -37.50 0.77
CA ASP A 135 4.90 -38.28 1.99
C ASP A 135 4.00 -37.56 3.00
N HIS A 136 2.69 -37.64 2.78
CA HIS A 136 1.73 -37.36 3.83
C HIS A 136 2.09 -38.26 5.04
N PRO A 137 2.46 -37.70 6.20
CA PRO A 137 2.76 -38.48 7.39
C PRO A 137 1.51 -39.19 7.95
N ASP A 138 0.38 -39.14 7.26
CA ASP A 138 -0.87 -39.83 7.60
C ASP A 138 -0.92 -41.25 6.98
N ALA A 139 0.08 -41.63 6.18
CA ALA A 139 0.43 -43.05 6.00
C ALA A 139 0.77 -43.74 7.34
N SER A 140 0.79 -43.01 8.46
CA SER A 140 0.92 -43.55 9.82
C SER A 140 -0.40 -43.98 10.49
N LEU A 141 -1.58 -43.70 9.92
CA LEU A 141 -2.86 -44.07 10.55
C LEU A 141 -3.41 -45.41 10.07
N CYS A 142 -3.11 -45.81 8.84
CA CYS A 142 -3.63 -47.02 8.24
C CYS A 142 -2.50 -47.95 7.76
N PRO A 143 -2.47 -49.22 8.18
CA PRO A 143 -1.37 -50.11 7.83
C PRO A 143 -1.39 -50.49 6.34
N GLY A 144 -0.28 -50.26 5.64
CA GLY A 144 -0.05 -50.74 4.28
C GLY A 144 -0.63 -49.84 3.18
N LYS A 145 -1.32 -50.43 2.20
CA LYS A 145 -1.86 -49.73 1.01
C LYS A 145 -3.32 -49.27 1.18
N SER A 146 -3.79 -49.21 2.42
CA SER A 146 -5.12 -48.70 2.76
C SER A 146 -5.13 -47.17 2.77
N GLU A 147 -6.22 -46.58 2.27
CA GLU A 147 -6.40 -45.13 2.23
C GLU A 147 -7.35 -44.67 3.33
N VAL A 148 -7.08 -43.51 3.92
CA VAL A 148 -7.98 -42.89 4.89
C VAL A 148 -9.20 -42.34 4.15
N ALA A 149 -10.40 -42.77 4.55
CA ALA A 149 -11.67 -42.25 4.06
C ALA A 149 -12.52 -41.71 5.20
N GLN A 150 -13.25 -40.63 4.92
CA GLN A 150 -14.24 -40.09 5.86
C GLN A 150 -15.61 -40.68 5.58
N VAL A 151 -16.27 -41.13 6.65
CA VAL A 151 -17.64 -41.66 6.61
C VAL A 151 -18.61 -40.50 6.37
N ASN A 152 -19.48 -40.61 5.36
CA ASN A 152 -20.54 -39.65 5.13
C ASN A 152 -21.87 -40.13 5.71
N THR A 153 -22.82 -39.21 5.86
CA THR A 153 -24.18 -39.54 6.30
C THR A 153 -24.82 -40.57 5.36
N GLY A 154 -25.23 -41.71 5.91
CA GLY A 154 -25.88 -42.79 5.15
C GLY A 154 -24.90 -43.81 4.54
N ASP A 155 -23.60 -43.70 4.84
CA ASP A 155 -22.66 -44.75 4.49
C ASP A 155 -22.79 -45.96 5.43
N THR A 156 -22.55 -47.13 4.87
CA THR A 156 -22.52 -48.41 5.58
C THR A 156 -21.20 -49.11 5.29
N CYS A 157 -20.72 -49.94 6.22
CA CYS A 157 -19.49 -50.71 6.00
C CYS A 157 -19.51 -51.50 4.66
N TRP A 158 -20.68 -52.03 4.29
CA TRP A 158 -20.83 -52.77 3.03
C TRP A 158 -20.63 -51.87 1.80
N LYS A 159 -21.23 -50.67 1.78
CA LYS A 159 -21.09 -49.70 0.69
C LYS A 159 -19.66 -49.16 0.59
N LEU A 160 -19.01 -48.94 1.73
CA LEU A 160 -17.63 -48.48 1.82
C LEU A 160 -16.66 -49.55 1.31
N ALA A 161 -16.84 -50.81 1.73
CA ALA A 161 -16.07 -51.95 1.23
C ALA A 161 -16.24 -52.09 -0.30
N GLN A 162 -17.47 -52.02 -0.81
CA GLN A 162 -17.75 -52.11 -2.24
C GLN A 162 -17.12 -50.97 -3.06
N THR A 163 -17.10 -49.75 -2.51
CA THR A 163 -16.45 -48.59 -3.17
C THR A 163 -14.94 -48.77 -3.27
N SER A 164 -14.34 -49.42 -2.28
CA SER A 164 -12.91 -49.79 -2.27
C SER A 164 -12.58 -51.08 -3.02
N ASN A 165 -13.58 -51.71 -3.67
CA ASN A 165 -13.50 -53.04 -4.28
C ASN A 165 -13.06 -54.17 -3.31
N SER A 166 -13.19 -53.96 -1.99
CA SER A 166 -12.75 -54.88 -0.95
C SER A 166 -13.91 -55.68 -0.35
N THR A 167 -13.58 -56.69 0.45
CA THR A 167 -14.53 -57.43 1.28
C THR A 167 -14.80 -56.72 2.62
N LEU A 168 -15.94 -57.02 3.23
CA LEU A 168 -16.31 -56.48 4.55
C LEU A 168 -15.36 -56.99 5.64
N GLU A 169 -14.96 -58.26 5.52
CA GLU A 169 -14.03 -58.92 6.43
C GLU A 169 -12.66 -58.23 6.43
N GLU A 170 -12.18 -57.85 5.25
CA GLU A 170 -10.90 -57.14 5.09
C GLU A 170 -10.97 -55.71 5.64
N LEU A 171 -12.11 -55.03 5.46
CA LEU A 171 -12.35 -53.71 6.06
C LEU A 171 -12.30 -53.76 7.60
N LEU A 172 -12.93 -54.77 8.20
CA LEU A 172 -12.93 -54.98 9.66
C LEU A 172 -11.55 -55.42 10.18
N HIS A 173 -10.78 -56.17 9.38
CA HIS A 173 -9.42 -56.57 9.73
C HIS A 173 -8.46 -55.39 9.82
N VAL A 174 -8.57 -54.43 8.89
CA VAL A 174 -7.74 -53.21 8.87
C VAL A 174 -8.17 -52.22 9.96
N ASN A 175 -9.42 -52.25 10.41
CA ASN A 175 -9.96 -51.34 11.42
C ASN A 175 -10.43 -52.10 12.68
N PRO A 176 -9.50 -52.59 13.52
CA PRO A 176 -9.87 -53.31 14.74
C PRO A 176 -10.68 -52.39 15.67
N GLY A 177 -11.90 -52.80 16.02
CA GLY A 177 -12.81 -52.05 16.89
C GLY A 177 -13.83 -51.17 16.16
N LEU A 178 -13.88 -51.17 14.83
CA LEU A 178 -14.93 -50.50 14.06
C LEU A 178 -16.27 -51.22 14.24
N ASP A 179 -17.28 -50.54 14.79
CA ASP A 179 -18.66 -51.03 14.85
C ASP A 179 -19.49 -50.47 13.68
N CYS A 180 -19.87 -51.35 12.76
CA CYS A 180 -20.66 -51.00 11.58
C CYS A 180 -22.08 -50.49 11.88
N ASN A 181 -22.59 -50.70 13.10
CA ASN A 181 -23.88 -50.16 13.52
C ASN A 181 -23.78 -48.74 14.11
N GLN A 182 -22.56 -48.28 14.44
CA GLN A 182 -22.29 -47.00 15.12
C GLN A 182 -21.33 -46.12 14.31
N LEU A 183 -21.47 -46.12 12.98
CA LEU A 183 -20.70 -45.25 12.11
C LEU A 183 -21.11 -43.79 12.29
N LEU A 184 -20.13 -42.94 12.63
CA LEU A 184 -20.34 -41.50 12.82
C LEU A 184 -19.95 -40.72 11.56
N PRO A 185 -20.78 -39.80 11.06
CA PRO A 185 -20.37 -38.90 9.97
C PRO A 185 -19.12 -38.08 10.36
N GLY A 186 -18.14 -38.03 9.46
CA GLY A 186 -16.83 -37.41 9.69
C GLY A 186 -15.79 -38.32 10.36
N GLN A 187 -16.16 -39.55 10.75
CA GLN A 187 -15.20 -40.54 11.25
C GLN A 187 -14.21 -40.93 10.16
N SER A 188 -12.91 -40.93 10.51
CA SER A 188 -11.85 -41.40 9.62
C SER A 188 -11.67 -42.91 9.79
N ILE A 189 -11.75 -43.66 8.69
CA ILE A 189 -11.57 -45.10 8.63
C ILE A 189 -10.58 -45.48 7.54
N CYS A 190 -9.95 -46.65 7.63
CA CYS A 190 -9.01 -47.15 6.65
C CYS A 190 -9.71 -48.03 5.62
N LEU A 191 -9.70 -47.65 4.33
CA LEU A 191 -10.24 -48.45 3.24
C LEU A 191 -9.13 -49.27 2.55
N PRO A 192 -9.16 -50.61 2.60
CA PRO A 192 -8.24 -51.46 1.84
C PRO A 192 -8.50 -51.33 0.33
N LYS A 193 -7.44 -51.20 -0.49
CA LYS A 193 -7.54 -51.26 -1.95
C LYS A 193 -7.38 -52.70 -2.43
N ALA A 194 -8.41 -53.24 -3.08
CA ALA A 194 -8.31 -54.52 -3.77
C ALA A 194 -7.39 -54.41 -4.98
N GLY A 195 -6.16 -54.90 -4.83
CA GLY A 195 -5.17 -54.87 -5.90
C GLY A 195 -3.73 -55.11 -5.46
N CYS A 196 -3.47 -55.30 -4.17
CA CYS A 196 -2.15 -55.69 -3.68
C CYS A 196 -2.29 -56.79 -2.62
N MET A 197 -2.75 -57.96 -3.05
CA MET A 197 -2.27 -59.19 -2.43
C MET A 197 -0.78 -59.29 -2.79
N ASP A 198 0.09 -59.24 -1.78
CA ASP A 198 1.42 -59.85 -1.88
C ASP A 198 1.30 -61.35 -1.58
#